data_AF-A0A1X7LUI4-F1
#
_entry.id   AF-A0A1X7LUI4-F1
#
_cell.length_a   1.000
_cell.length_b   1.000
_cell.length_c   1.000
_cell.angle_alpha   90.00
_cell.angle_beta   90.00
_cell.angle_gamma   90.00
#
_symmetry.space_group_name_H-M   'P 1'
#
loop_
_entity.id
_entity.type
_entity.pdbx_description
1 polymer ?
#
loop_
_entity_poly.entity_id
_entity_poly.type
_entity_poly.pdbx_seq_one_letter_code
_entity_poly.pdbx_strand_id
1 'polypeptide(L)'
;MRIPPSGPMAFHQAVAQNDIATIQKLRQQGYKPVALDQHGNSPLDALANRRDIDGTSRARLYHSLLASLNPSAPPGYIKPEAFHGSPWGFEILRSGALKGGVNDPKGGSQSLEGKVFFSDRTRESSNKFETRENLRQKPRVYAKGLGIKPTTVETRSNLYVLSKAINHTSSASHFPASTLTLKSSNNLEEAVYDNLVRLLSNSGYRLKKETPEQILQQTGVPAHIKFVDNSHPPSAEQTRKLIGSAFQRIENEMVSGKLPFLNLLNDGQTLPLVFGFSKVNNLKTHTIHNSLSNTASMFNYQAENHPLSGTANGGKLKEIEVKSLADLATLTLACKVQNVALPKDALIRINPTPNEKKQHGLKALYLDTSALARFSHALLGSGTTNMGRMTLEQLQSLNHTLREKAENGSLRIR
;
A
#
# COMPACT_ATOMS: atom_id res chain seq x y z
N MET A 1 41.42 -5.41 17.50
CA MET A 1 40.93 -5.64 16.12
C MET A 1 39.97 -6.82 16.15
N ARG A 2 38.65 -6.59 16.02
CA ARG A 2 37.67 -7.68 15.89
C ARG A 2 37.68 -8.14 14.43
N ILE A 3 38.15 -9.35 14.17
CA ILE A 3 37.94 -10.04 12.89
C ILE A 3 36.42 -10.13 12.71
N PRO A 4 35.81 -9.51 11.68
CA PRO A 4 34.41 -9.79 11.39
C PRO A 4 34.34 -11.25 10.94
N PRO A 5 33.37 -12.05 11.40
CA PRO A 5 33.21 -13.40 10.88
C PRO A 5 33.05 -13.30 9.36
N SER A 6 33.54 -14.30 8.63
CA SER A 6 33.57 -14.47 7.17
C SER A 6 32.19 -14.46 6.47
N GLY A 7 31.17 -13.81 7.03
CA GLY A 7 29.75 -13.95 6.74
C GLY A 7 29.17 -13.34 5.44
N PRO A 8 29.72 -12.27 4.83
CA PRO A 8 29.12 -11.72 3.61
C PRO A 8 29.34 -12.65 2.40
N MET A 9 30.58 -13.08 2.17
CA MET A 9 30.96 -13.88 1.00
C MET A 9 30.76 -15.39 1.18
N ALA A 10 30.50 -15.86 2.41
CA ALA A 10 30.25 -17.28 2.68
C ALA A 10 29.06 -17.83 1.88
N PHE A 11 28.03 -17.02 1.63
CA PHE A 11 26.93 -17.42 0.75
C PHE A 11 27.37 -17.60 -0.71
N HIS A 12 28.22 -16.73 -1.25
CA HIS A 12 28.76 -16.88 -2.61
C HIS A 12 29.63 -18.13 -2.71
N GLN A 13 30.50 -18.38 -1.73
CA GLN A 13 31.35 -19.58 -1.70
C GLN A 13 30.51 -20.85 -1.65
N ALA A 14 29.52 -20.92 -0.76
CA ALA A 14 28.63 -22.07 -0.65
C ALA A 14 27.81 -22.27 -1.93
N VAL A 15 27.35 -21.19 -2.58
CA VAL A 15 26.71 -21.25 -3.90
C VAL A 15 27.67 -21.82 -4.95
N ALA A 16 28.93 -21.38 -5.01
CA ALA A 16 29.91 -21.87 -5.97
C ALA A 16 30.22 -23.36 -5.77
N GLN A 17 30.26 -23.82 -4.51
CA GLN A 17 30.60 -25.19 -4.13
C GLN A 17 29.41 -26.17 -4.11
N ASN A 18 28.20 -25.72 -4.46
CA ASN A 18 26.95 -26.49 -4.30
C ASN A 18 26.64 -26.91 -2.85
N ASP A 19 27.16 -26.17 -1.85
CA ASP A 19 27.04 -26.50 -0.43
C ASP A 19 25.74 -25.96 0.17
N ILE A 20 24.67 -26.75 0.00
CA ILE A 20 23.35 -26.47 0.56
C ILE A 20 23.38 -26.44 2.09
N ALA A 21 24.17 -27.30 2.73
CA ALA A 21 24.20 -27.42 4.18
C ALA A 21 24.73 -26.15 4.84
N THR A 22 25.81 -25.58 4.28
CA THR A 22 26.35 -24.29 4.74
C THR A 22 25.35 -23.15 4.53
N ILE A 23 24.67 -23.09 3.38
CA ILE A 23 23.61 -22.07 3.14
C ILE A 23 22.53 -22.18 4.22
N GLN A 24 22.04 -23.38 4.50
CA GLN A 24 20.98 -23.59 5.49
C GLN A 24 21.44 -23.22 6.91
N LYS A 25 22.66 -23.62 7.30
CA LYS A 25 23.26 -23.27 8.59
C LYS A 25 23.37 -21.76 8.79
N LEU A 26 23.90 -21.04 7.79
CA LEU A 26 24.02 -19.58 7.85
C LEU A 26 22.65 -18.90 8.02
N ARG A 27 21.62 -19.38 7.32
CA ARG A 27 20.28 -18.82 7.43
C ARG A 27 19.62 -19.12 8.77
N GLN A 28 19.83 -20.32 9.34
CA GLN A 28 19.36 -20.67 10.68
C GLN A 28 20.02 -19.79 11.76
N GLN A 29 21.27 -19.36 11.54
CA GLN A 29 21.98 -18.40 12.38
C GLN A 29 21.50 -16.94 12.19
N GLY A 30 20.59 -16.68 11.25
CA GLY A 30 20.00 -15.36 11.00
C GLY A 30 20.70 -14.53 9.92
N TYR A 31 21.77 -15.04 9.29
CA TYR A 31 22.42 -14.35 8.19
C TYR A 31 21.54 -14.32 6.93
N LYS A 32 21.67 -13.25 6.14
CA LYS A 32 20.90 -13.04 4.91
C LYS A 32 21.84 -13.07 3.70
N PRO A 33 21.42 -13.66 2.55
CA PRO A 33 22.23 -13.69 1.34
C PRO A 33 22.13 -12.36 0.58
N VAL A 34 22.62 -11.27 1.18
CA VAL A 34 22.47 -9.89 0.67
C VAL A 34 23.78 -9.25 0.23
N ALA A 35 24.92 -9.80 0.62
CA ALA A 35 26.23 -9.28 0.22
C ALA A 35 26.39 -9.29 -1.30
N LEU A 36 27.13 -8.32 -1.83
CA LEU A 36 27.48 -8.22 -3.24
C LEU A 36 28.95 -8.60 -3.42
N ASP A 37 29.24 -9.33 -4.51
CA ASP A 37 30.62 -9.58 -4.91
C ASP A 37 31.26 -8.35 -5.58
N GLN A 38 32.51 -8.49 -6.02
CA GLN A 38 33.26 -7.46 -6.75
C GLN A 38 32.60 -7.00 -8.07
N HIS A 39 31.70 -7.82 -8.63
CA HIS A 39 30.93 -7.51 -9.84
C HIS A 39 29.54 -6.95 -9.52
N GLY A 40 29.20 -6.80 -8.23
CA GLY A 40 27.91 -6.31 -7.79
C GLY A 40 26.80 -7.35 -7.78
N ASN A 41 27.12 -8.64 -7.85
CA ASN A 41 26.14 -9.73 -7.84
C ASN A 41 25.87 -10.22 -6.42
N SER A 42 24.59 -10.41 -6.08
CA SER A 42 24.21 -11.15 -4.87
C SER A 42 24.46 -12.66 -5.06
N PRO A 43 24.43 -13.49 -3.99
CA PRO A 43 24.52 -14.95 -4.14
C PRO A 43 23.46 -15.54 -5.08
N LEU A 44 22.31 -14.86 -5.21
CA LEU A 44 21.23 -15.27 -6.12
C LEU A 44 21.54 -14.91 -7.58
N ASP A 45 22.17 -13.77 -7.81
CA ASP A 45 22.63 -13.38 -9.14
C ASP A 45 23.77 -14.29 -9.59
N ALA A 46 24.72 -14.58 -8.69
CA ALA A 46 25.77 -15.56 -8.92
C ALA A 46 25.19 -16.93 -9.29
N LEU A 47 24.21 -17.44 -8.53
CA LEU A 47 23.52 -18.70 -8.84
C LEU A 47 22.80 -18.66 -10.19
N ALA A 48 22.12 -17.55 -10.52
CA ALA A 48 21.39 -17.40 -11.78
C ALA A 48 22.34 -17.41 -13.00
N ASN A 49 23.56 -16.90 -12.84
CA ASN A 49 24.56 -16.83 -13.90
C ASN A 49 25.35 -18.13 -14.09
N ARG A 50 25.27 -19.09 -13.16
CA ARG A 50 25.94 -20.40 -13.28
C ARG A 50 25.38 -21.25 -14.42
N ARG A 51 26.29 -21.70 -15.29
CA ARG A 51 26.00 -22.59 -16.44
C ARG A 51 26.46 -24.04 -16.22
N ASP A 52 27.25 -24.26 -15.18
CA ASP A 52 27.93 -25.52 -14.84
C ASP A 52 27.07 -26.49 -14.01
N ILE A 53 25.83 -26.12 -13.67
CA ILE A 53 24.90 -26.94 -12.89
C ILE A 53 23.59 -27.18 -13.61
N ASP A 54 23.00 -28.34 -13.34
CA ASP A 54 21.69 -28.70 -13.86
C ASP A 54 20.55 -27.89 -13.19
N GLY A 55 19.34 -28.00 -13.76
CA GLY A 55 18.17 -27.28 -13.27
C GLY A 55 17.78 -27.68 -11.84
N THR A 56 17.95 -28.96 -11.50
CA THR A 56 17.62 -29.52 -10.18
C THR A 56 18.50 -28.94 -9.09
N SER A 57 19.81 -28.94 -9.31
CA SER A 57 20.79 -28.38 -8.36
C SER A 57 20.60 -26.88 -8.20
N ARG A 58 20.36 -26.16 -9.32
CA ARG A 58 20.04 -24.73 -9.27
C ARG A 58 18.78 -24.47 -8.43
N ALA A 59 17.72 -25.23 -8.63
CA ALA A 59 16.48 -25.09 -7.88
C ALA A 59 16.67 -25.37 -6.37
N ARG A 60 17.46 -26.39 -6.02
CA ARG A 60 17.78 -26.72 -4.61
C ARG A 60 18.60 -25.62 -3.91
N LEU A 61 19.60 -25.07 -4.59
CA LEU A 61 20.37 -23.93 -4.07
C LEU A 61 19.51 -22.68 -3.92
N TYR A 62 18.70 -22.37 -4.95
CA TYR A 62 17.80 -21.23 -4.93
C TYR A 62 16.77 -21.33 -3.80
N HIS A 63 16.16 -22.50 -3.63
CA HIS A 63 15.28 -22.80 -2.49
C HIS A 63 16.03 -22.62 -1.17
N SER A 64 17.24 -23.15 -1.04
CA SER A 64 18.03 -23.05 0.21
C SER A 64 18.34 -21.60 0.58
N LEU A 65 18.59 -20.72 -0.40
CA LEU A 65 18.82 -19.29 -0.18
C LEU A 65 17.55 -18.54 0.28
N LEU A 66 16.36 -18.94 -0.17
CA LEU A 66 15.15 -18.12 -0.07
C LEU A 66 13.96 -18.72 0.67
N ALA A 67 13.98 -20.03 0.96
CA ALA A 67 12.90 -20.73 1.65
C ALA A 67 12.51 -20.02 2.94
N SER A 68 11.23 -19.87 3.23
CA SER A 68 10.81 -19.21 4.46
C SER A 68 11.19 -20.03 5.69
N LEU A 69 11.82 -19.38 6.67
CA LEU A 69 12.05 -19.95 8.02
C LEU A 69 10.88 -19.63 8.97
N ASN A 70 9.78 -19.06 8.46
CA ASN A 70 8.60 -18.79 9.28
C ASN A 70 7.79 -20.09 9.41
N PRO A 71 7.46 -20.55 10.63
CA PRO A 71 6.72 -21.79 10.86
C PRO A 71 5.33 -21.84 10.21
N SER A 72 4.71 -20.69 9.94
CA SER A 72 3.40 -20.64 9.29
C SER A 72 3.46 -20.60 7.76
N ALA A 73 4.65 -20.48 7.18
CA ALA A 73 4.79 -20.51 5.73
C ALA A 73 4.56 -21.95 5.22
N PRO A 74 3.83 -22.14 4.11
CA PRO A 74 3.66 -23.46 3.51
C PRO A 74 5.02 -24.12 3.18
N PRO A 75 5.12 -25.46 3.26
CA PRO A 75 6.31 -26.19 2.84
C PRO A 75 6.72 -25.80 1.41
N GLY A 76 8.02 -25.61 1.19
CA GLY A 76 8.54 -25.20 -0.12
C GLY A 76 8.34 -23.72 -0.47
N TYR A 77 7.74 -22.90 0.41
CA TYR A 77 7.52 -21.49 0.11
C TYR A 77 8.83 -20.70 -0.02
N ILE A 78 9.04 -20.13 -1.21
CA ILE A 78 10.18 -19.28 -1.54
C ILE A 78 9.76 -17.81 -1.45
N LYS A 79 10.48 -17.01 -0.67
CA LYS A 79 10.19 -15.58 -0.50
C LYS A 79 10.26 -14.79 -1.82
N PRO A 80 9.45 -13.72 -1.99
CA PRO A 80 9.53 -12.85 -3.15
C PRO A 80 10.87 -12.10 -3.20
N GLU A 81 11.23 -11.64 -4.39
CA GLU A 81 12.50 -10.95 -4.68
C GLU A 81 12.31 -9.49 -5.08
N ALA A 82 11.13 -9.16 -5.58
CA ALA A 82 10.72 -7.81 -5.94
C ALA A 82 9.39 -7.47 -5.25
N PHE A 83 9.22 -6.21 -4.87
CA PHE A 83 8.06 -5.75 -4.12
C PHE A 83 7.50 -4.44 -4.65
N HIS A 84 6.18 -4.30 -4.58
CA HIS A 84 5.47 -3.06 -4.88
C HIS A 84 4.47 -2.76 -3.79
N GLY A 85 4.47 -1.54 -3.26
CA GLY A 85 3.44 -1.08 -2.33
C GLY A 85 2.55 -0.05 -2.99
N SER A 86 1.24 -0.15 -2.75
CA SER A 86 0.25 0.81 -3.26
C SER A 86 -0.97 0.90 -2.35
N PRO A 87 -1.52 2.11 -2.12
CA PRO A 87 -2.84 2.26 -1.53
C PRO A 87 -3.97 1.82 -2.47
N TRP A 88 -3.69 1.75 -3.78
CA TRP A 88 -4.60 1.28 -4.83
C TRP A 88 -4.51 -0.23 -5.06
N GLY A 89 -4.30 -0.99 -3.98
CA GLY A 89 -4.01 -2.42 -4.08
C GLY A 89 -5.17 -3.21 -4.69
N PHE A 90 -6.40 -2.84 -4.36
CA PHE A 90 -7.58 -3.51 -4.90
C PHE A 90 -7.76 -3.24 -6.39
N GLU A 91 -7.48 -2.04 -6.86
CA GLU A 91 -7.56 -1.67 -8.27
C GLU A 91 -6.49 -2.39 -9.11
N ILE A 92 -5.32 -2.63 -8.52
CA ILE A 92 -4.28 -3.49 -9.11
C ILE A 92 -4.81 -4.92 -9.26
N LEU A 93 -5.43 -5.49 -8.23
CA LEU A 93 -6.02 -6.83 -8.29
C LEU A 93 -7.13 -6.92 -9.34
N ARG A 94 -8.05 -5.94 -9.34
CA ARG A 94 -9.16 -5.86 -10.30
C ARG A 94 -8.68 -5.74 -11.74
N SER A 95 -7.63 -4.95 -11.98
CA SER A 95 -7.08 -4.77 -13.33
C SER A 95 -6.12 -5.87 -13.76
N GLY A 96 -5.70 -6.75 -12.83
CA GLY A 96 -4.75 -7.83 -13.10
C GLY A 96 -3.32 -7.37 -13.40
N ALA A 97 -2.98 -6.09 -13.18
CA ALA A 97 -1.65 -5.55 -13.49
C ALA A 97 -1.27 -4.34 -12.63
N LEU A 98 0.04 -4.17 -12.40
CA LEU A 98 0.60 -2.89 -12.01
C LEU A 98 0.62 -1.98 -13.24
N LYS A 99 -0.13 -0.86 -13.18
CA LYS A 99 -0.16 0.13 -14.26
C LYS A 99 0.71 1.34 -13.92
N GLY A 100 1.53 1.78 -14.88
CA GLY A 100 2.33 2.99 -14.74
C GLY A 100 1.44 4.24 -14.64
N GLY A 101 1.80 5.21 -13.80
CA GLY A 101 1.09 6.51 -13.69
C GLY A 101 -0.28 6.47 -12.99
N VAL A 102 -0.92 5.31 -12.89
CA VAL A 102 -2.24 5.17 -12.24
C VAL A 102 -2.12 5.11 -10.70
N ASN A 103 -0.94 4.82 -10.16
CA ASN A 103 -0.75 4.52 -8.72
C ASN A 103 0.46 5.21 -8.09
N ASP A 104 0.30 6.50 -7.76
CA ASP A 104 1.18 7.37 -6.94
C ASP A 104 2.16 8.24 -7.75
N PRO A 105 2.21 9.57 -7.53
CA PRO A 105 3.32 10.41 -7.93
C PRO A 105 4.58 10.01 -7.12
N LYS A 106 5.16 8.86 -7.44
CA LYS A 106 6.39 8.28 -6.84
C LYS A 106 7.66 9.07 -7.16
N GLY A 107 7.53 10.29 -7.63
CA GLY A 107 8.64 11.19 -7.92
C GLY A 107 8.52 12.42 -7.04
N GLY A 108 9.56 12.67 -6.23
CA GLY A 108 9.91 14.04 -5.89
C GLY A 108 10.19 14.87 -7.15
N SER A 109 11.05 15.86 -7.05
CA SER A 109 11.41 16.77 -8.15
C SER A 109 11.90 16.12 -9.47
N GLN A 110 12.14 14.81 -9.51
CA GLN A 110 12.67 14.04 -10.66
C GLN A 110 11.65 12.98 -11.14
N SER A 111 10.55 13.44 -11.77
CA SER A 111 9.39 12.63 -12.11
C SER A 111 9.73 11.33 -12.85
N LEU A 112 9.19 10.21 -12.35
CA LEU A 112 9.17 8.90 -12.98
C LEU A 112 7.70 8.47 -13.23
N GLU A 113 6.88 9.47 -13.53
CA GLU A 113 5.49 9.30 -13.89
C GLU A 113 5.32 8.34 -15.07
N GLY A 114 4.24 7.55 -15.02
CA GLY A 114 4.01 6.51 -16.04
C GLY A 114 4.89 5.27 -15.91
N LYS A 115 5.76 5.15 -14.90
CA LYS A 115 6.62 3.95 -14.70
C LYS A 115 6.09 3.00 -13.64
N VAL A 116 6.42 1.71 -13.77
CA VAL A 116 6.17 0.70 -12.74
C VAL A 116 7.45 0.45 -11.96
N PHE A 117 7.37 0.65 -10.65
CA PHE A 117 8.51 0.53 -9.75
C PHE A 117 8.52 -0.77 -8.97
N PHE A 118 9.73 -1.27 -8.72
CA PHE A 118 9.98 -2.39 -7.83
C PHE A 118 11.06 -2.05 -6.81
N SER A 119 10.80 -2.44 -5.56
CA SER A 119 11.84 -2.62 -4.55
C SER A 119 12.34 -4.06 -4.66
N ASP A 120 13.50 -4.23 -5.26
CA ASP A 120 14.13 -5.51 -5.56
C ASP A 120 15.53 -5.62 -4.94
N ARG A 121 16.19 -6.75 -5.19
CA ARG A 121 17.53 -7.11 -4.69
C ARG A 121 18.69 -6.37 -5.37
N THR A 122 18.54 -5.09 -5.66
CA THR A 122 19.68 -4.24 -6.00
C THR A 122 20.16 -3.46 -4.79
N ARG A 123 21.37 -2.90 -4.88
CA ARG A 123 21.89 -1.95 -3.89
C ARG A 123 21.07 -0.65 -3.90
N GLU A 124 20.99 0.01 -2.75
CA GLU A 124 20.30 1.31 -2.62
C GLU A 124 21.11 2.48 -3.19
N SER A 125 22.44 2.32 -3.27
CA SER A 125 23.38 3.31 -3.80
C SER A 125 24.67 2.63 -4.26
N SER A 126 25.47 3.32 -5.08
CA SER A 126 26.72 2.79 -5.65
C SER A 126 27.75 2.35 -4.58
N ASN A 127 27.78 3.05 -3.45
CA ASN A 127 28.70 2.81 -2.33
C ASN A 127 28.22 1.73 -1.32
N LYS A 128 27.14 1.00 -1.61
CA LYS A 128 26.67 -0.11 -0.78
C LYS A 128 27.16 -1.45 -1.32
N PHE A 129 27.69 -2.28 -0.43
CA PHE A 129 28.20 -3.63 -0.70
C PHE A 129 27.16 -4.73 -0.43
N GLU A 130 25.91 -4.35 -0.16
CA GLU A 130 24.80 -5.28 0.03
C GLU A 130 23.58 -4.81 -0.79
N THR A 131 22.72 -5.75 -1.15
CA THR A 131 21.35 -5.46 -1.61
C THR A 131 20.57 -4.74 -0.52
N ARG A 132 19.51 -3.99 -0.88
CA ARG A 132 18.64 -3.29 0.08
C ARG A 132 18.26 -4.17 1.27
N GLU A 133 18.74 -3.87 2.46
CA GLU A 133 18.45 -4.65 3.69
C GLU A 133 16.95 -4.71 4.02
N ASN A 134 16.20 -3.69 3.58
CA ASN A 134 14.82 -3.42 3.93
C ASN A 134 13.87 -3.53 2.71
N LEU A 135 14.03 -4.58 1.88
CA LEU A 135 13.24 -4.83 0.66
C LEU A 135 11.73 -4.60 0.80
N ARG A 136 11.16 -4.94 1.96
CA ARG A 136 9.72 -4.81 2.26
C ARG A 136 9.33 -3.48 2.90
N GLN A 137 10.27 -2.76 3.54
CA GLN A 137 9.96 -1.56 4.32
C GLN A 137 9.52 -0.41 3.42
N LYS A 138 10.27 -0.13 2.35
CA LYS A 138 9.94 0.96 1.42
C LYS A 138 8.57 0.74 0.76
N PRO A 139 8.25 -0.46 0.19
CA PRO A 139 6.89 -0.79 -0.23
C PRO A 139 5.82 -0.51 0.83
N ARG A 140 6.03 -0.88 2.10
CA ARG A 140 5.05 -0.59 3.16
C ARG A 140 4.86 0.91 3.40
N VAL A 141 5.91 1.71 3.29
CA VAL A 141 5.80 3.18 3.41
C VAL A 141 5.01 3.73 2.23
N TYR A 142 5.34 3.32 1.01
CA TYR A 142 4.63 3.76 -0.20
C TYR A 142 3.16 3.33 -0.23
N ALA A 143 2.86 2.13 0.26
CA ALA A 143 1.50 1.63 0.30
C ALA A 143 0.56 2.49 1.14
N LYS A 144 1.10 3.29 2.07
CA LYS A 144 0.30 4.26 2.84
C LYS A 144 -0.15 5.48 2.02
N GLY A 145 0.45 5.71 0.85
CA GLY A 145 0.13 6.86 -0.02
C GLY A 145 0.39 8.22 0.62
N LEU A 146 1.36 8.31 1.54
CA LEU A 146 1.76 9.54 2.20
C LEU A 146 2.58 10.41 1.24
N GLY A 147 2.38 11.73 1.30
CA GLY A 147 3.17 12.69 0.52
C GLY A 147 2.83 14.12 0.85
N ILE A 148 3.60 15.06 0.29
CA ILE A 148 3.46 16.50 0.54
C ILE A 148 2.46 17.19 -0.40
N LYS A 149 1.97 16.50 -1.43
CA LYS A 149 1.02 17.05 -2.40
C LYS A 149 -0.42 16.91 -1.88
N PRO A 150 -1.32 17.86 -2.17
CA PRO A 150 -2.74 17.79 -1.77
C PRO A 150 -3.52 16.67 -2.50
N THR A 151 -2.92 16.04 -3.52
CA THR A 151 -3.54 14.96 -4.30
C THR A 151 -3.19 13.57 -3.79
N THR A 152 -2.53 13.44 -2.63
CA THR A 152 -2.17 12.16 -2.03
C THR A 152 -3.39 11.38 -1.57
N VAL A 153 -3.24 10.07 -1.37
CA VAL A 153 -4.33 9.24 -0.84
C VAL A 153 -4.70 9.66 0.57
N GLU A 154 -3.73 10.03 1.41
CA GLU A 154 -4.00 10.57 2.74
C GLU A 154 -4.87 11.82 2.69
N THR A 155 -4.56 12.78 1.81
CA THR A 155 -5.37 14.00 1.68
C THR A 155 -6.77 13.68 1.16
N ARG A 156 -6.89 12.81 0.15
CA ARG A 156 -8.19 12.36 -0.38
C ARG A 156 -9.04 11.65 0.67
N SER A 157 -8.41 10.83 1.52
CA SER A 157 -9.06 10.20 2.68
C SER A 157 -9.59 11.26 3.65
N ASN A 158 -8.79 12.29 3.96
CA ASN A 158 -9.22 13.37 4.84
C ASN A 158 -10.39 14.18 4.25
N LEU A 159 -10.32 14.52 2.95
CA LEU A 159 -11.39 15.19 2.24
C LEU A 159 -12.69 14.38 2.33
N TYR A 160 -12.61 13.07 2.05
CA TYR A 160 -13.76 12.18 2.12
C TYR A 160 -14.37 12.14 3.52
N VAL A 161 -13.56 11.89 4.56
CA VAL A 161 -14.04 11.75 5.94
C VAL A 161 -14.74 13.02 6.42
N LEU A 162 -14.13 14.20 6.20
CA LEU A 162 -14.72 15.46 6.66
C LEU A 162 -15.93 15.90 5.82
N SER A 163 -15.89 15.72 4.49
CA SER A 163 -17.05 16.04 3.64
C SER A 163 -18.23 15.11 3.92
N LYS A 164 -18.00 13.80 4.11
CA LYS A 164 -19.02 12.85 4.54
C LYS A 164 -19.63 13.28 5.88
N ALA A 165 -18.82 13.62 6.88
CA ALA A 165 -19.33 14.07 8.17
C ALA A 165 -20.25 15.30 8.03
N ILE A 166 -19.90 16.26 7.17
CA ILE A 166 -20.73 17.45 6.92
C ILE A 166 -22.02 17.08 6.18
N ASN A 167 -21.94 16.34 5.07
CA ASN A 167 -23.08 16.02 4.22
C ASN A 167 -24.12 15.13 4.90
N HIS A 168 -23.68 14.28 5.83
CA HIS A 168 -24.54 13.30 6.52
C HIS A 168 -24.93 13.73 7.95
N THR A 169 -24.54 14.92 8.39
CA THR A 169 -25.01 15.45 9.67
C THR A 169 -26.47 15.87 9.57
N SER A 170 -27.31 15.33 10.45
CA SER A 170 -28.76 15.57 10.48
C SER A 170 -29.17 17.02 10.76
N SER A 171 -28.25 17.88 11.21
CA SER A 171 -28.48 19.32 11.37
C SER A 171 -27.22 20.16 11.10
N ALA A 172 -27.27 21.05 10.11
CA ALA A 172 -26.19 22.01 9.82
C ALA A 172 -25.90 22.99 10.99
N SER A 173 -26.80 23.12 11.97
CA SER A 173 -26.59 23.95 13.17
C SER A 173 -25.67 23.32 14.22
N HIS A 174 -25.21 22.08 14.00
CA HIS A 174 -24.43 21.35 14.99
C HIS A 174 -22.99 21.84 15.11
N PHE A 175 -22.45 22.51 14.09
CA PHE A 175 -21.08 23.02 14.07
C PHE A 175 -21.05 24.55 14.01
N PRO A 176 -20.03 25.22 14.57
CA PRO A 176 -19.95 26.66 14.51
C PRO A 176 -19.82 27.14 13.06
N ALA A 177 -20.53 28.22 12.73
CA ALA A 177 -20.46 28.83 11.42
C ALA A 177 -19.09 29.52 11.23
N SER A 178 -18.45 29.28 10.09
CA SER A 178 -17.24 30.00 9.67
C SER A 178 -17.46 30.76 8.37
N THR A 179 -16.52 31.64 8.03
CA THR A 179 -16.57 32.44 6.79
C THR A 179 -15.49 31.96 5.83
N LEU A 180 -15.89 31.61 4.61
CA LEU A 180 -14.98 31.32 3.51
C LEU A 180 -14.51 32.63 2.89
N THR A 181 -13.22 32.93 3.01
CA THR A 181 -12.63 34.12 2.40
C THR A 181 -11.97 33.75 1.07
N LEU A 182 -12.42 34.33 -0.04
CA LEU A 182 -11.90 34.04 -1.38
C LEU A 182 -11.76 35.30 -2.25
N LYS A 183 -11.00 35.22 -3.34
CA LYS A 183 -10.95 36.31 -4.34
C LYS A 183 -12.22 36.27 -5.18
N SER A 184 -12.74 37.42 -5.60
CA SER A 184 -13.80 37.47 -6.61
C SER A 184 -13.36 36.68 -7.86
N SER A 185 -14.31 35.96 -8.46
CA SER A 185 -14.03 35.01 -9.54
C SER A 185 -15.21 35.00 -10.50
N ASN A 186 -14.90 34.93 -11.80
CA ASN A 186 -15.90 34.70 -12.85
C ASN A 186 -16.50 33.29 -12.79
N ASN A 187 -15.85 32.37 -12.06
CA ASN A 187 -16.37 31.06 -11.73
C ASN A 187 -16.37 30.90 -10.20
N LEU A 188 -17.46 31.34 -9.58
CA LEU A 188 -17.61 31.32 -8.13
C LEU A 188 -17.76 29.89 -7.58
N GLU A 189 -18.41 28.99 -8.33
CA GLU A 189 -18.57 27.59 -7.94
C GLU A 189 -17.22 26.89 -7.77
N GLU A 190 -16.32 27.04 -8.75
CA GLU A 190 -14.99 26.44 -8.67
C GLU A 190 -14.14 27.08 -7.57
N ALA A 191 -14.24 28.41 -7.41
CA ALA A 191 -13.51 29.12 -6.36
C ALA A 191 -13.95 28.66 -4.95
N VAL A 192 -15.24 28.43 -4.73
CA VAL A 192 -15.76 27.85 -3.48
C VAL A 192 -15.24 26.43 -3.29
N TYR A 193 -15.34 25.59 -4.33
CA TYR A 193 -14.85 24.21 -4.30
C TYR A 193 -13.37 24.12 -3.91
N ASP A 194 -12.49 24.86 -4.60
CA ASP A 194 -11.05 24.85 -4.34
C ASP A 194 -10.69 25.31 -2.92
N ASN A 195 -11.38 26.34 -2.42
CA ASN A 195 -11.14 26.84 -1.07
C ASN A 195 -11.62 25.84 -0.01
N LEU A 196 -12.73 25.13 -0.24
CA LEU A 196 -13.19 24.07 0.66
C LEU A 196 -12.25 22.87 0.65
N VAL A 197 -11.77 22.44 -0.52
CA VAL A 197 -10.74 21.39 -0.62
C VAL A 197 -9.50 21.78 0.19
N ARG A 198 -9.04 23.03 0.06
CA ARG A 198 -7.89 23.54 0.84
C ARG A 198 -8.17 23.55 2.34
N LEU A 199 -9.34 24.04 2.76
CA LEU A 199 -9.76 24.08 4.16
C LEU A 199 -9.75 22.67 4.78
N LEU A 200 -10.45 21.73 4.15
CA LEU A 200 -10.54 20.35 4.62
C LEU A 200 -9.16 19.67 4.63
N SER A 201 -8.34 19.89 3.60
CA SER A 201 -6.97 19.34 3.53
C SER A 201 -6.10 19.86 4.68
N ASN A 202 -6.20 21.16 4.99
CA ASN A 202 -5.46 21.79 6.08
C ASN A 202 -5.90 21.31 7.45
N SER A 203 -7.18 20.97 7.63
CA SER A 203 -7.68 20.42 8.91
C SER A 203 -7.49 18.91 9.04
N GLY A 204 -7.36 18.20 7.90
CA GLY A 204 -7.35 16.75 7.84
C GLY A 204 -6.24 16.04 8.63
N TYR A 205 -5.08 16.67 8.82
CA TYR A 205 -3.99 16.05 9.60
C TYR A 205 -4.38 15.70 11.04
N ARG A 206 -5.41 16.36 11.57
CA ARG A 206 -5.96 16.18 12.92
C ARG A 206 -6.73 14.87 13.10
N LEU A 207 -7.20 14.26 12.00
CA LEU A 207 -7.91 12.96 12.02
C LEU A 207 -7.05 11.81 12.57
N LYS A 208 -5.74 12.02 12.78
CA LYS A 208 -4.86 11.07 13.46
C LYS A 208 -5.13 10.96 14.96
N LYS A 209 -5.80 11.94 15.56
CA LYS A 209 -5.99 12.07 17.02
C LYS A 209 -7.41 12.47 17.42
N GLU A 210 -8.18 13.02 16.49
CA GLU A 210 -9.48 13.62 16.75
C GLU A 210 -10.54 13.02 15.83
N THR A 211 -11.79 12.95 16.30
CA THR A 211 -12.92 12.54 15.45
C THR A 211 -13.26 13.63 14.44
N PRO A 212 -13.95 13.30 13.33
CA PRO A 212 -14.42 14.31 12.38
C PRO A 212 -15.23 15.41 13.06
N GLU A 213 -16.11 15.04 13.99
CA GLU A 213 -16.96 15.97 14.73
C GLU A 213 -16.12 16.92 15.59
N GLN A 214 -15.11 16.42 16.31
CA GLN A 214 -14.22 17.26 17.12
C GLN A 214 -13.47 18.30 16.27
N ILE A 215 -13.02 17.89 15.08
CA ILE A 215 -12.35 18.80 14.15
C ILE A 215 -13.33 19.87 13.69
N LEU A 216 -14.51 19.47 13.21
CA LEU A 216 -15.53 20.38 12.70
C LEU A 216 -16.08 21.34 13.78
N GLN A 217 -16.16 20.89 15.04
CA GLN A 217 -16.50 21.76 16.18
C GLN A 217 -15.47 22.87 16.42
N GLN A 218 -14.20 22.63 16.12
CA GLN A 218 -13.14 23.61 16.36
C GLN A 218 -12.86 24.49 15.13
N THR A 219 -12.98 23.93 13.92
CA THR A 219 -12.71 24.68 12.68
C THR A 219 -13.94 25.41 12.14
N GLY A 220 -15.13 24.97 12.56
CA GLY A 220 -16.40 25.39 12.00
C GLY A 220 -16.65 24.90 10.59
N VAL A 221 -17.91 25.01 10.17
CA VAL A 221 -18.36 24.74 8.81
C VAL A 221 -18.66 26.07 8.12
N PRO A 222 -18.09 26.35 6.93
CA PRO A 222 -18.37 27.59 6.23
C PRO A 222 -19.86 27.77 5.97
N ALA A 223 -20.40 28.92 6.39
CA ALA A 223 -21.79 29.31 6.17
C ALA A 223 -21.92 30.68 5.47
N HIS A 224 -20.81 31.42 5.38
CA HIS A 224 -20.73 32.75 4.79
C HIS A 224 -19.58 32.83 3.78
N ILE A 225 -19.73 33.66 2.74
CA ILE A 225 -18.65 33.98 1.79
C ILE A 225 -18.29 35.46 1.96
N LYS A 226 -17.00 35.74 2.04
CA LYS A 226 -16.45 37.10 1.99
C LYS A 226 -15.41 37.20 0.88
N PHE A 227 -15.52 38.23 0.05
CA PHE A 227 -14.52 38.49 -0.96
C PHE A 227 -13.38 39.39 -0.43
N VAL A 228 -12.13 39.07 -0.79
CA VAL A 228 -10.93 39.82 -0.37
C VAL A 228 -10.92 41.24 -0.92
N ASP A 229 -11.49 41.45 -2.10
CA ASP A 229 -11.60 42.75 -2.79
C ASP A 229 -12.81 43.57 -2.33
N ASN A 230 -13.53 43.11 -1.30
CA ASN A 230 -14.78 43.70 -0.80
C ASN A 230 -15.90 43.79 -1.85
N SER A 231 -15.85 42.96 -2.90
CA SER A 231 -17.00 42.75 -3.78
C SER A 231 -18.23 42.28 -2.99
N HIS A 232 -19.43 42.54 -3.51
CA HIS A 232 -20.67 42.15 -2.85
C HIS A 232 -20.77 40.62 -2.77
N PRO A 233 -20.93 40.03 -1.56
CA PRO A 233 -21.08 38.59 -1.43
C PRO A 233 -22.44 38.13 -2.01
N PRO A 234 -22.57 36.84 -2.38
CA PRO A 234 -23.84 36.27 -2.79
C PRO A 234 -24.90 36.36 -1.68
N SER A 235 -26.17 36.19 -2.03
CA SER A 235 -27.24 36.09 -1.02
C SER A 235 -27.00 34.91 -0.08
N ALA A 236 -27.64 34.92 1.10
CA ALA A 236 -27.52 33.82 2.06
C ALA A 236 -27.97 32.48 1.48
N GLU A 237 -29.03 32.48 0.66
CA GLU A 237 -29.52 31.29 -0.04
C GLU A 237 -28.53 30.79 -1.09
N GLN A 238 -27.99 31.69 -1.92
CA GLN A 238 -26.97 31.35 -2.91
C GLN A 238 -25.71 30.80 -2.24
N THR A 239 -25.27 31.43 -1.15
CA THR A 239 -24.11 30.97 -0.36
C THR A 239 -24.32 29.55 0.16
N ARG A 240 -25.50 29.27 0.75
CA ARG A 240 -25.84 27.92 1.24
C ARG A 240 -25.81 26.89 0.11
N LYS A 241 -26.38 27.22 -1.05
CA LYS A 241 -26.39 26.34 -2.22
C LYS A 241 -24.99 26.06 -2.75
N LEU A 242 -24.15 27.10 -2.89
CA LEU A 242 -22.77 26.98 -3.38
C LEU A 242 -21.93 26.09 -2.47
N ILE A 243 -21.96 26.36 -1.16
CA ILE A 243 -21.19 25.58 -0.18
C ILE A 243 -21.69 24.14 -0.10
N GLY A 244 -23.02 23.93 -0.01
CA GLY A 244 -23.60 22.60 0.04
C GLY A 244 -23.27 21.77 -1.21
N SER A 245 -23.42 22.36 -2.40
CA SER A 245 -23.09 21.68 -3.67
C SER A 245 -21.61 21.34 -3.75
N ALA A 246 -20.72 22.20 -3.24
CA ALA A 246 -19.29 21.94 -3.22
C ALA A 246 -18.92 20.80 -2.27
N PHE A 247 -19.48 20.71 -1.06
CA PHE A 247 -19.25 19.56 -0.17
C PHE A 247 -19.79 18.25 -0.76
N GLN A 248 -20.97 18.28 -1.38
CA GLN A 248 -21.51 17.12 -2.10
C GLN A 248 -20.59 16.70 -3.25
N ARG A 249 -20.08 17.65 -4.03
CA ARG A 249 -19.11 17.37 -5.11
C ARG A 249 -17.84 16.75 -4.57
N ILE A 250 -17.26 17.27 -3.47
CA ILE A 250 -16.05 16.72 -2.87
C ILE A 250 -16.26 15.24 -2.50
N GLU A 251 -17.34 14.91 -1.78
CA GLU A 251 -17.64 13.52 -1.40
C GLU A 251 -17.86 12.65 -2.64
N ASN A 252 -18.70 13.09 -3.58
CA ASN A 252 -19.05 12.34 -4.79
C ASN A 252 -17.83 12.05 -5.65
N GLU A 253 -16.90 12.99 -5.81
CA GLU A 253 -15.67 12.77 -6.55
C GLU A 253 -14.76 11.73 -5.88
N MET A 254 -14.71 11.70 -4.54
CA MET A 254 -13.97 10.66 -3.80
C MET A 254 -14.59 9.28 -4.02
N VAL A 255 -15.91 9.17 -3.90
CA VAL A 255 -16.68 7.94 -4.15
C VAL A 255 -16.55 7.48 -5.61
N SER A 256 -16.48 8.41 -6.55
CA SER A 256 -16.38 8.15 -8.00
C SER A 256 -14.96 7.78 -8.46
N GLY A 257 -14.14 7.22 -7.57
CA GLY A 257 -12.84 6.64 -7.92
C GLY A 257 -11.64 7.56 -7.71
N LYS A 258 -11.79 8.76 -7.13
CA LYS A 258 -10.62 9.51 -6.64
C LYS A 258 -10.06 8.90 -5.36
N LEU A 259 -10.86 8.23 -4.53
CA LEU A 259 -10.36 7.49 -3.36
C LEU A 259 -10.25 5.98 -3.67
N PRO A 260 -9.18 5.28 -3.21
CA PRO A 260 -9.09 3.83 -3.35
C PRO A 260 -10.28 3.12 -2.73
N PHE A 261 -10.77 2.07 -3.37
CA PHE A 261 -11.99 1.38 -2.97
C PHE A 261 -11.89 0.75 -1.57
N LEU A 262 -10.72 0.23 -1.19
CA LEU A 262 -10.52 -0.29 0.18
C LEU A 262 -10.63 0.80 1.24
N ASN A 263 -10.16 2.02 0.93
CA ASN A 263 -10.32 3.16 1.83
C ASN A 263 -11.79 3.57 1.93
N LEU A 264 -12.52 3.59 0.81
CA LEU A 264 -13.97 3.86 0.82
C LEU A 264 -14.74 2.87 1.68
N LEU A 265 -14.47 1.57 1.54
CA LEU A 265 -15.10 0.55 2.39
C LEU A 265 -14.73 0.66 3.87
N ASN A 266 -13.56 1.22 4.16
CA ASN A 266 -13.02 1.38 5.52
C ASN A 266 -13.17 2.81 6.04
N ASP A 267 -14.27 3.48 5.70
CA ASP A 267 -14.62 4.83 6.16
C ASP A 267 -13.49 5.86 6.01
N GLY A 268 -12.81 5.83 4.87
CA GLY A 268 -11.70 6.71 4.54
C GLY A 268 -10.37 6.32 5.15
N GLN A 269 -10.30 5.35 6.06
CA GLN A 269 -9.03 4.90 6.64
C GLN A 269 -8.21 4.09 5.62
N THR A 270 -6.94 4.46 5.45
CA THR A 270 -6.06 3.83 4.47
C THR A 270 -5.77 2.37 4.77
N LEU A 271 -6.00 1.51 3.77
CA LEU A 271 -5.67 0.08 3.83
C LEU A 271 -4.56 -0.26 2.80
N PRO A 272 -3.28 -0.22 3.22
CA PRO A 272 -2.15 -0.42 2.33
C PRO A 272 -1.97 -1.90 1.95
N LEU A 273 -1.79 -2.20 0.66
CA LEU A 273 -1.35 -3.53 0.20
C LEU A 273 0.10 -3.51 -0.28
N VAL A 274 0.80 -4.61 -0.03
CA VAL A 274 2.15 -4.85 -0.58
C VAL A 274 2.14 -6.14 -1.40
N PHE A 275 2.56 -6.05 -2.64
CA PHE A 275 2.67 -7.16 -3.57
C PHE A 275 4.12 -7.65 -3.62
N GLY A 276 4.32 -8.96 -3.48
CA GLY A 276 5.59 -9.64 -3.62
C GLY A 276 5.62 -10.49 -4.89
N PHE A 277 6.63 -10.25 -5.73
CA PHE A 277 6.82 -10.91 -7.02
C PHE A 277 8.08 -11.78 -7.03
N SER A 278 8.12 -12.78 -7.92
CA SER A 278 9.37 -13.45 -8.28
C SER A 278 10.38 -12.43 -8.86
N LYS A 279 11.63 -12.86 -9.11
CA LYS A 279 12.62 -12.00 -9.77
C LYS A 279 12.03 -11.38 -11.05
N VAL A 280 12.24 -10.07 -11.18
CA VAL A 280 11.97 -9.31 -12.40
C VAL A 280 13.33 -8.98 -12.98
N ASN A 281 13.60 -9.45 -14.19
CA ASN A 281 14.85 -9.20 -14.89
C ASN A 281 14.75 -7.93 -15.74
N ASN A 282 15.91 -7.40 -16.15
CA ASN A 282 16.01 -6.29 -17.10
C ASN A 282 15.30 -4.99 -16.65
N LEU A 283 15.17 -4.77 -15.34
CA LEU A 283 14.71 -3.49 -14.82
C LEU A 283 15.73 -2.40 -15.14
N LYS A 284 15.23 -1.22 -15.53
CA LYS A 284 16.05 -0.02 -15.67
C LYS A 284 16.28 0.58 -14.29
N THR A 285 17.44 1.19 -14.10
CA THR A 285 17.78 1.87 -12.85
C THR A 285 17.82 3.38 -13.06
N HIS A 286 17.18 4.11 -12.16
CA HIS A 286 17.23 5.57 -12.09
C HIS A 286 17.79 6.00 -10.74
N THR A 287 18.71 6.97 -10.73
CA THR A 287 19.32 7.50 -9.52
C THR A 287 18.75 8.86 -9.20
N ILE A 288 18.15 8.98 -8.02
CA ILE A 288 17.62 10.25 -7.48
C ILE A 288 18.64 10.82 -6.50
N HIS A 289 19.01 12.08 -6.70
CA HIS A 289 19.90 12.80 -5.81
C HIS A 289 19.12 13.67 -4.84
N ASN A 290 19.32 13.45 -3.54
CA ASN A 290 18.83 14.33 -2.50
C ASN A 290 19.88 15.40 -2.21
N SER A 291 19.63 16.63 -2.67
CA SER A 291 20.53 17.78 -2.50
C SER A 291 20.75 18.17 -1.04
N LEU A 292 19.78 17.90 -0.15
CA LEU A 292 19.87 18.26 1.27
C LEU A 292 20.75 17.30 2.06
N SER A 293 20.77 16.01 1.70
CA SER A 293 21.56 14.99 2.39
C SER A 293 22.83 14.56 1.64
N ASN A 294 23.06 15.12 0.44
CA ASN A 294 24.11 14.70 -0.50
C ASN A 294 24.15 13.17 -0.71
N THR A 295 22.98 12.54 -0.70
CA THR A 295 22.84 11.10 -0.91
C THR A 295 22.15 10.81 -2.24
N ALA A 296 22.58 9.74 -2.88
CA ALA A 296 21.98 9.22 -4.10
C ALA A 296 21.23 7.92 -3.78
N SER A 297 20.00 7.77 -4.28
CA SER A 297 19.20 6.57 -4.13
C SER A 297 18.82 5.99 -5.49
N MET A 298 19.09 4.70 -5.69
CA MET A 298 18.79 3.97 -6.91
C MET A 298 17.40 3.35 -6.83
N PHE A 299 16.61 3.49 -7.90
CA PHE A 299 15.26 2.97 -8.05
C PHE A 299 15.14 2.15 -9.33
N ASN A 300 14.49 0.99 -9.24
CA ASN A 300 14.35 0.09 -10.36
C ASN A 300 12.93 0.11 -10.91
N TYR A 301 12.81 0.19 -12.23
CA TYR A 301 11.55 0.38 -12.90
C TYR A 301 11.49 -0.26 -14.29
N GLN A 302 10.27 -0.43 -14.79
CA GLN A 302 9.97 -0.73 -16.19
C GLN A 302 8.99 0.31 -16.74
N ALA A 303 8.99 0.50 -18.06
CA ALA A 303 8.13 1.49 -18.71
C ALA A 303 6.71 0.94 -18.95
N GLU A 304 6.63 -0.37 -19.15
CA GLU A 304 5.42 -1.08 -19.48
C GLU A 304 4.66 -1.46 -18.21
N ASN A 305 3.34 -1.68 -18.35
CA ASN A 305 2.55 -2.29 -17.28
C ASN A 305 3.08 -3.69 -16.95
N HIS A 306 2.91 -4.11 -15.69
CA HIS A 306 3.36 -5.41 -15.22
C HIS A 306 2.16 -6.29 -14.84
N PRO A 307 1.77 -7.26 -15.67
CA PRO A 307 0.72 -8.23 -15.33
C PRO A 307 1.05 -9.00 -14.05
N LEU A 308 0.06 -9.25 -13.20
CA LEU A 308 0.24 -10.05 -11.97
C LEU A 308 0.61 -11.51 -12.28
N SER A 309 0.29 -11.99 -13.47
CA SER A 309 0.75 -13.29 -14.00
C SER A 309 2.25 -13.34 -14.29
N GLY A 310 2.93 -12.19 -14.31
CA GLY A 310 4.31 -12.04 -14.76
C GLY A 310 4.44 -11.80 -16.26
N THR A 311 5.67 -11.65 -16.71
CA THR A 311 6.07 -11.39 -18.10
C THR A 311 7.18 -12.38 -18.52
N ALA A 312 7.65 -12.27 -19.77
CA ALA A 312 8.86 -12.98 -20.21
C ALA A 312 10.10 -12.65 -19.37
N ASN A 313 10.14 -11.47 -18.74
CA ASN A 313 11.21 -11.07 -17.82
C ASN A 313 11.00 -11.58 -16.39
N GLY A 314 9.98 -12.41 -16.14
CA GLY A 314 9.60 -12.90 -14.82
C GLY A 314 8.60 -11.98 -14.11
N GLY A 315 8.68 -11.92 -12.78
CA GLY A 315 7.80 -11.11 -11.95
C GLY A 315 6.40 -11.67 -11.70
N LYS A 316 6.18 -12.99 -11.70
CA LYS A 316 4.86 -13.53 -11.31
C LYS A 316 4.56 -13.16 -9.86
N LEU A 317 3.34 -12.71 -9.57
CA LEU A 317 2.88 -12.43 -8.21
C LEU A 317 2.90 -13.72 -7.38
N LYS A 318 3.51 -13.64 -6.20
CA LYS A 318 3.62 -14.76 -5.25
C LYS A 318 2.95 -14.50 -3.92
N GLU A 319 2.81 -13.23 -3.56
CA GLU A 319 2.40 -12.85 -2.21
C GLU A 319 1.65 -11.53 -2.23
N ILE A 320 0.55 -11.44 -1.48
CA ILE A 320 -0.15 -10.20 -1.16
C ILE A 320 -0.08 -10.03 0.36
N GLU A 321 0.51 -8.92 0.81
CA GLU A 321 0.71 -8.62 2.22
C GLU A 321 -0.31 -7.57 2.69
N VAL A 322 -0.95 -7.88 3.83
CA VAL A 322 -1.87 -7.04 4.60
C VAL A 322 -1.36 -6.91 6.04
N LYS A 323 -1.80 -5.88 6.78
CA LYS A 323 -1.33 -5.67 8.16
C LYS A 323 -2.00 -6.62 9.17
N SER A 324 -3.30 -6.83 9.06
CA SER A 324 -4.09 -7.58 10.05
C SER A 324 -5.16 -8.47 9.41
N LEU A 325 -5.86 -9.25 10.24
CA LEU A 325 -7.03 -10.02 9.83
C LEU A 325 -8.22 -9.11 9.46
N ALA A 326 -8.39 -7.98 10.15
CA ALA A 326 -9.38 -6.98 9.76
C ALA A 326 -9.11 -6.42 8.36
N ASP A 327 -7.85 -6.12 8.03
CA ASP A 327 -7.49 -5.66 6.70
C ASP A 327 -7.74 -6.73 5.62
N LEU A 328 -7.49 -8.00 5.95
CA LEU A 328 -7.88 -9.12 5.10
C LEU A 328 -9.40 -9.23 4.94
N ALA A 329 -10.17 -8.96 5.99
CA ALA A 329 -11.63 -8.98 5.94
C ALA A 329 -12.18 -7.93 4.96
N THR A 330 -11.67 -6.70 5.03
CA THR A 330 -12.03 -5.64 4.08
C THR A 330 -11.63 -6.00 2.64
N LEU A 331 -10.43 -6.55 2.42
CA LEU A 331 -10.03 -7.02 1.09
C LEU A 331 -10.95 -8.15 0.58
N THR A 332 -11.33 -9.08 1.45
CA THR A 332 -12.22 -10.21 1.12
C THR A 332 -13.61 -9.71 0.75
N LEU A 333 -14.16 -8.77 1.51
CA LEU A 333 -15.43 -8.11 1.18
C LEU A 333 -15.33 -7.40 -0.17
N ALA A 334 -14.29 -6.60 -0.41
CA ALA A 334 -14.10 -5.88 -1.66
C ALA A 334 -14.06 -6.81 -2.88
N CYS A 335 -13.30 -7.90 -2.76
CA CYS A 335 -13.20 -8.94 -3.77
C CYS A 335 -14.57 -9.57 -4.06
N LYS A 336 -15.36 -9.85 -3.02
CA LYS A 336 -16.70 -10.42 -3.16
C LYS A 336 -17.67 -9.44 -3.83
N VAL A 337 -17.69 -8.19 -3.40
CA VAL A 337 -18.61 -7.14 -3.88
C VAL A 337 -18.41 -6.85 -5.36
N GLN A 338 -17.17 -6.74 -5.84
CA GLN A 338 -16.89 -6.45 -7.25
C GLN A 338 -16.51 -7.69 -8.08
N ASN A 339 -16.76 -8.90 -7.56
CA ASN A 339 -16.45 -10.16 -8.24
C ASN A 339 -14.99 -10.26 -8.75
N VAL A 340 -14.04 -9.85 -7.92
CA VAL A 340 -12.59 -9.93 -8.21
C VAL A 340 -12.03 -11.16 -7.52
N ALA A 341 -11.47 -12.08 -8.29
CA ALA A 341 -10.77 -13.24 -7.75
C ALA A 341 -9.35 -12.89 -7.33
N LEU A 342 -8.94 -13.31 -6.13
CA LEU A 342 -7.54 -13.28 -5.75
C LEU A 342 -6.75 -14.32 -6.57
N PRO A 343 -5.53 -14.01 -7.05
CA PRO A 343 -4.72 -14.95 -7.82
C PRO A 343 -4.47 -16.25 -7.05
N LYS A 344 -4.86 -17.40 -7.63
CA LYS A 344 -4.84 -18.71 -6.97
C LYS A 344 -3.45 -19.16 -6.50
N ASP A 345 -2.40 -18.68 -7.16
CA ASP A 345 -1.00 -19.05 -6.88
C ASP A 345 -0.29 -18.06 -5.93
N ALA A 346 -1.01 -17.03 -5.44
CA ALA A 346 -0.46 -16.05 -4.51
C ALA A 346 -0.88 -16.37 -3.07
N LEU A 347 0.08 -16.33 -2.15
CA LEU A 347 -0.20 -16.43 -0.72
C LEU A 347 -0.66 -15.08 -0.15
N ILE A 348 -1.50 -15.13 0.87
CA ILE A 348 -1.75 -13.96 1.72
C ILE A 348 -0.76 -13.97 2.88
N ARG A 349 -0.06 -12.87 3.09
CA ARG A 349 0.84 -12.67 4.23
C ARG A 349 0.26 -11.62 5.16
N ILE A 350 -0.20 -12.03 6.33
CA ILE A 350 -0.62 -11.11 7.38
C ILE A 350 0.60 -10.72 8.20
N ASN A 351 0.89 -9.44 8.23
CA ASN A 351 2.10 -8.91 8.84
C ASN A 351 1.78 -7.75 9.78
N PRO A 352 1.63 -8.04 11.09
CA PRO A 352 1.45 -7.01 12.10
C PRO A 352 2.58 -5.99 12.09
N THR A 353 2.30 -4.81 12.63
CA THR A 353 3.27 -3.73 12.78
C THR A 353 4.48 -4.18 13.61
N PRO A 354 5.65 -3.52 13.43
CA PRO A 354 6.82 -3.81 14.26
C PRO A 354 6.54 -3.73 15.77
N ASN A 355 5.71 -2.78 16.20
CA ASN A 355 5.35 -2.59 17.62
C ASN A 355 4.52 -3.77 18.14
N GLU A 356 3.46 -4.16 17.45
CA GLU A 356 2.61 -5.31 17.84
C GLU A 356 3.44 -6.60 17.93
N LYS A 357 4.37 -6.80 16.99
CA LYS A 357 5.27 -7.97 17.04
C LYS A 357 6.21 -7.96 18.23
N LYS A 358 6.76 -6.79 18.56
CA LYS A 358 7.66 -6.65 19.70
C LYS A 358 6.91 -6.85 21.02
N GLN A 359 5.71 -6.29 21.15
CA GLN A 359 4.89 -6.36 22.35
C GLN A 359 4.33 -7.77 22.60
N HIS A 360 3.92 -8.47 21.56
CA HIS A 360 3.19 -9.75 21.68
C HIS A 360 3.97 -10.96 21.12
N GLY A 361 5.25 -10.80 20.77
CA GLY A 361 6.07 -11.89 20.22
C GLY A 361 5.55 -12.45 18.87
N LEU A 362 4.77 -11.66 18.12
CA LEU A 362 4.07 -12.15 16.94
C LEU A 362 5.03 -12.34 15.74
N LYS A 363 4.76 -13.40 14.98
CA LYS A 363 5.35 -13.62 13.64
C LYS A 363 4.32 -13.32 12.57
N ALA A 364 4.77 -13.10 11.33
CA ALA A 364 3.85 -13.02 10.20
C ALA A 364 3.14 -14.36 10.02
N LEU A 365 1.88 -14.33 9.59
CA LEU A 365 1.06 -15.50 9.26
C LEU A 365 0.94 -15.59 7.73
N TYR A 366 1.11 -16.78 7.18
CA TYR A 366 0.88 -17.03 5.76
C TYR A 366 -0.37 -17.89 5.59
N LEU A 367 -1.25 -17.48 4.68
CA LEU A 367 -2.41 -18.24 4.28
C LEU A 367 -2.22 -18.67 2.83
N ASP A 368 -2.26 -19.97 2.60
CA ASP A 368 -2.41 -20.53 1.27
C ASP A 368 -3.86 -20.42 0.80
N THR A 369 -4.10 -20.88 -0.43
CA THR A 369 -5.42 -20.84 -1.08
C THR A 369 -6.49 -21.54 -0.26
N SER A 370 -6.14 -22.65 0.40
CA SER A 370 -7.06 -23.43 1.24
C SER A 370 -7.40 -22.69 2.53
N ALA A 371 -6.40 -22.15 3.24
CA ALA A 371 -6.60 -21.37 4.46
C ALA A 371 -7.36 -20.07 4.18
N LEU A 372 -7.07 -19.41 3.06
CA LEU A 372 -7.80 -18.23 2.61
C LEU A 372 -9.27 -18.56 2.29
N ALA A 373 -9.54 -19.68 1.62
CA ALA A 373 -10.91 -20.12 1.35
C ALA A 373 -11.69 -20.39 2.65
N ARG A 374 -11.07 -21.05 3.64
CA ARG A 374 -11.66 -21.25 4.98
C ARG A 374 -11.95 -19.93 5.67
N PHE A 375 -10.98 -19.00 5.66
CA PHE A 375 -11.16 -17.65 6.21
C PHE A 375 -12.34 -16.94 5.54
N SER A 376 -12.39 -16.91 4.21
CA SER A 376 -13.45 -16.24 3.46
C SER A 376 -14.82 -16.85 3.75
N HIS A 377 -14.92 -18.18 3.82
CA HIS A 377 -16.16 -18.89 4.12
C HIS A 377 -16.63 -18.60 5.55
N ALA A 378 -15.73 -18.66 6.53
CA ALA A 378 -16.07 -18.38 7.92
C ALA A 378 -16.42 -16.89 8.15
N LEU A 379 -15.80 -15.98 7.40
CA LEU A 379 -16.06 -14.54 7.47
C LEU A 379 -17.45 -14.20 6.91
N LEU A 380 -17.72 -14.56 5.65
CA LEU A 380 -18.89 -14.11 4.90
C LEU A 380 -20.07 -15.09 4.93
N GLY A 381 -19.85 -16.35 5.27
CA GLY A 381 -20.86 -17.41 5.21
C GLY A 381 -21.36 -17.69 3.79
N SER A 382 -22.55 -18.32 3.69
CA SER A 382 -23.24 -18.59 2.42
C SER A 382 -24.15 -17.44 1.95
N GLY A 383 -24.51 -16.50 2.84
CA GLY A 383 -25.47 -15.40 2.59
C GLY A 383 -24.94 -14.22 1.76
N THR A 384 -24.17 -14.48 0.71
CA THR A 384 -23.41 -13.45 -0.02
C THR A 384 -24.04 -12.97 -1.33
N THR A 385 -25.23 -13.47 -1.67
CA THR A 385 -25.84 -13.35 -3.00
C THR A 385 -26.26 -11.92 -3.37
N ASN A 386 -26.37 -11.01 -2.39
CA ASN A 386 -26.88 -9.64 -2.60
C ASN A 386 -25.86 -8.52 -2.31
N MET A 387 -24.60 -8.84 -1.97
CA MET A 387 -23.61 -7.82 -1.56
C MET A 387 -23.29 -6.81 -2.67
N GLY A 388 -23.36 -7.20 -3.95
CA GLY A 388 -23.13 -6.29 -5.08
C GLY A 388 -24.22 -5.23 -5.29
N ARG A 389 -25.35 -5.32 -4.57
CA ARG A 389 -26.48 -4.36 -4.64
C ARG A 389 -26.55 -3.44 -3.42
N MET A 390 -25.68 -3.62 -2.44
CA MET A 390 -25.66 -2.79 -1.24
C MET A 390 -25.18 -1.38 -1.55
N THR A 391 -25.73 -0.39 -0.86
CA THR A 391 -25.21 0.99 -0.89
C THR A 391 -23.83 1.05 -0.22
N LEU A 392 -23.08 2.13 -0.48
CA LEU A 392 -21.77 2.31 0.16
C LEU A 392 -21.86 2.30 1.69
N GLU A 393 -22.87 2.94 2.27
CA GLU A 393 -23.12 2.96 3.72
C GLU A 393 -23.38 1.56 4.29
N GLN A 394 -24.20 0.76 3.59
CA GLN A 394 -24.45 -0.63 3.97
C GLN A 394 -23.17 -1.46 3.91
N LEU A 395 -22.34 -1.25 2.88
CA LEU A 395 -21.05 -1.92 2.75
C LEU A 395 -20.04 -1.51 3.83
N GLN A 396 -20.01 -0.24 4.23
CA GLN A 396 -19.18 0.26 5.32
C GLN A 396 -19.60 -0.33 6.67
N SER A 397 -20.90 -0.31 6.96
CA SER A 397 -21.45 -0.93 8.17
C SER A 397 -21.13 -2.43 8.24
N LEU A 398 -21.34 -3.14 7.13
CA LEU A 398 -20.96 -4.55 7.02
C LEU A 398 -19.44 -4.75 7.22
N ASN A 399 -18.61 -3.92 6.58
CA ASN A 399 -17.16 -4.01 6.71
C ASN A 399 -16.73 -3.85 8.18
N HIS A 400 -17.32 -2.92 8.93
CA HIS A 400 -17.05 -2.73 10.34
C HIS A 400 -17.30 -4.02 11.15
N THR A 401 -18.49 -4.62 11.01
CA THR A 401 -18.84 -5.88 11.66
C THR A 401 -17.90 -7.03 11.27
N LEU A 402 -17.52 -7.12 9.98
CA LEU A 402 -16.62 -8.16 9.49
C LEU A 402 -15.19 -8.00 10.03
N ARG A 403 -14.71 -6.76 10.16
CA ARG A 403 -13.40 -6.45 10.74
C ARG A 403 -13.33 -6.86 12.21
N GLU A 404 -14.35 -6.52 13.00
CA GLU A 404 -14.46 -6.94 14.41
C GLU A 404 -14.50 -8.47 14.55
N LYS A 405 -15.34 -9.13 13.74
CA LYS A 405 -15.42 -10.60 13.70
C LYS A 405 -14.07 -11.25 13.39
N ALA A 406 -13.27 -10.64 12.52
CA ALA A 406 -11.96 -11.14 12.14
C ALA A 406 -10.90 -10.97 13.25
N GLU A 407 -11.01 -9.95 14.09
CA GLU A 407 -10.06 -9.67 15.18
C GLU A 407 -10.39 -10.44 16.46
N ASN A 408 -11.67 -10.67 16.76
CA ASN A 408 -12.13 -11.34 17.99
C ASN A 408 -11.91 -12.87 18.01
N GLY A 409 -11.03 -13.41 17.16
CA GLY A 409 -10.63 -14.83 17.18
C GLY A 409 -11.74 -15.83 16.81
N SER A 410 -12.91 -15.36 16.39
CA SER A 410 -14.04 -16.22 15.99
C SER A 410 -13.76 -17.03 14.72
N LEU A 411 -12.72 -16.64 13.95
CA LEU A 411 -12.28 -17.33 12.75
C LEU A 411 -11.11 -18.26 13.12
N ARG A 412 -11.37 -19.57 13.19
CA ARG A 412 -10.29 -20.57 13.26
C ARG A 412 -9.63 -20.68 11.89
N ILE A 413 -8.42 -20.13 11.77
CA ILE A 413 -7.66 -20.06 10.51
C ILE A 413 -6.65 -21.23 10.38
N ARG A 414 -6.48 -22.03 11.43
CA ARG A 414 -5.61 -23.22 11.41
C ARG A 414 -6.40 -24.42 10.91
#